data_AF-D0P0P8-F1
#
_entry.id   AF-D0P0P8-F1
#
_cell.length_a   1.000
_cell.length_b   1.000
_cell.length_c   1.000
_cell.angle_alpha   90.00
_cell.angle_beta   90.00
_cell.angle_gamma   90.00
#
_symmetry.space_group_name_H-M   'P 1'
#
loop_
_entity.id
_entity.type
_entity.pdbx_description
1 polymer ?
#
loop_
_entity_poly.entity_id
_entity_poly.type
_entity_poly.pdbx_seq_one_letter_code
_entity_poly.pdbx_strand_id
1 'polypeptide(L)'
;MGSSGAGKTTLMDVIAGPTEIAVRRATGYCEQMDIHSEASTFREALTFSAFLRQDAAVPDSEKYDCVNECLELLDLSSIADRVIRGSSTEQMKRLTIGVELAAQPSVLFLDEPTSGLDARSAKHIMDATWILEVIGAGVGNVSNATDFVKLFTISTQARQLEITLDREGFTRPASSTPALAFDKKRAANNSTQAKFLIKRFFDIYWRTASYNLTRFFISIMLGIVFGIAYVGSEYSSYQNINSGLGMVFMTQNYMTFIVFSSVVPVSIQERASFYRERSAQTYNVIWYFIGATLVEIPYCFVETLLFVAIYYPMVGFSVASILVIMINYIWITFTGFNPPTASIPQGYRWLYHLTPHKYTYASLVAIVFGDCPSGNNGSELGCQQMTGTPPNLGSDITVAYFRQDTYYY
;
A
#
# COMPACT_ATOMS: atom_id res chain seq x y z
N MET A 1 4.47 9.29 29.77
CA MET A 1 3.66 8.07 29.97
C MET A 1 2.23 8.45 30.33
N GLY A 2 1.25 7.65 29.94
CA GLY A 2 -0.16 7.91 30.21
C GLY A 2 -0.98 6.61 30.15
N SER A 3 -2.13 6.59 30.82
CA SER A 3 -3.06 5.45 30.83
C SER A 3 -3.54 5.10 29.42
N SER A 4 -4.14 3.92 29.24
CA SER A 4 -4.84 3.59 28.00
C SER A 4 -5.94 4.63 27.75
N GLY A 5 -6.04 5.13 26.52
CA GLY A 5 -6.97 6.22 26.18
C GLY A 5 -6.53 7.64 26.55
N ALA A 6 -5.34 7.84 27.14
CA ALA A 6 -4.84 9.17 27.51
C ALA A 6 -4.37 10.05 26.33
N GLY A 7 -4.56 9.62 25.08
CA GLY A 7 -4.12 10.36 23.89
C GLY A 7 -2.62 10.29 23.57
N LYS A 8 -1.90 9.24 24.01
CA LYS A 8 -0.46 9.07 23.75
C LYS A 8 -0.14 9.00 22.26
N THR A 9 -0.77 8.07 21.55
CA THR A 9 -0.65 7.90 20.10
C THR A 9 -1.10 9.16 19.38
N THR A 10 -2.20 9.79 19.82
CA THR A 10 -2.68 11.06 19.25
C THR A 10 -1.65 12.18 19.38
N LEU A 11 -0.96 12.30 20.53
CA LEU A 11 0.08 13.30 20.72
C LEU A 11 1.29 13.03 19.80
N MET A 12 1.73 11.77 19.71
CA MET A 12 2.82 11.39 18.81
C MET A 12 2.45 11.66 17.35
N ASP A 13 1.23 11.33 16.93
CA ASP A 13 0.72 11.59 15.58
C ASP A 13 0.62 13.09 15.27
N VAL A 14 0.37 13.94 16.27
CA VAL A 14 0.36 15.40 16.08
C VAL A 14 1.79 15.94 15.92
N ILE A 15 2.75 15.43 16.70
CA ILE A 15 4.15 15.88 16.67
C ILE A 15 4.87 15.37 15.42
N ALA A 16 4.72 14.09 15.09
CA ALA A 16 5.21 13.49 13.84
C ALA A 16 4.32 13.85 12.62
N GLY A 17 3.27 14.62 12.87
CA GLY A 17 2.12 14.86 12.00
C GLY A 17 2.30 15.82 10.82
N PRO A 18 1.18 16.17 10.16
CA PRO A 18 1.11 16.62 8.76
C PRO A 18 1.52 18.08 8.48
N THR A 19 1.95 18.84 9.47
CA THR A 19 2.04 20.31 9.33
C THR A 19 3.19 20.76 8.43
N GLU A 20 4.27 19.99 8.30
CA GLU A 20 5.41 20.42 7.48
C GLU A 20 6.16 19.26 6.79
N ILE A 21 6.50 19.44 5.51
CA ILE A 21 7.32 18.49 4.72
C ILE A 21 8.67 18.24 5.41
N ALA A 22 9.18 19.24 6.13
CA ALA A 22 10.45 19.17 6.81
C ALA A 22 10.48 18.18 7.96
N VAL A 23 9.44 18.17 8.79
CA VAL A 23 9.30 17.19 9.87
C VAL A 23 9.31 15.79 9.28
N ARG A 24 8.47 15.52 8.27
CA ARG A 24 8.38 14.20 7.64
C ARG A 24 9.66 13.69 6.98
N ARG A 25 10.51 14.60 6.47
CA ARG A 25 11.80 14.23 5.86
C ARG A 25 12.92 14.05 6.88
N ALA A 26 12.83 14.72 8.03
CA ALA A 26 13.84 14.66 9.07
C ALA A 26 13.53 13.62 10.15
N THR A 27 12.30 13.14 10.24
CA THR A 27 11.86 12.24 11.31
C THR A 27 11.53 10.84 10.79
N GLY A 28 11.88 9.81 11.56
CA GLY A 28 11.36 8.45 11.39
C GLY A 28 10.21 8.22 12.38
N TYR A 29 9.16 7.52 11.96
CA TYR A 29 8.03 7.20 12.84
C TYR A 29 7.70 5.71 12.74
N CYS A 30 7.95 4.99 13.83
CA CYS A 30 7.52 3.61 13.99
C CYS A 30 6.13 3.60 14.61
N GLU A 31 5.12 3.34 13.77
CA GLU A 31 3.74 3.12 14.21
C GLU A 31 3.64 1.87 15.11
N GLN A 32 2.58 1.80 15.92
CA GLN A 32 2.33 0.66 16.81
C GLN A 32 2.18 -0.67 16.04
N MET A 33 1.61 -0.62 14.83
CA MET A 33 1.40 -1.79 13.97
C MET A 33 2.56 -1.98 12.98
N ASP A 34 3.16 -3.17 13.00
CA ASP A 34 4.30 -3.50 12.13
C ASP A 34 3.84 -3.94 10.73
N ILE A 35 3.70 -2.99 9.81
CA ILE A 35 3.16 -3.22 8.46
C ILE A 35 4.29 -3.18 7.40
N HIS A 36 4.52 -4.31 6.73
CA HIS A 36 5.51 -4.44 5.65
C HIS A 36 4.98 -5.29 4.51
N SER A 37 5.57 -5.17 3.31
CA SER A 37 5.26 -6.06 2.19
C SER A 37 5.75 -7.48 2.49
N GLU A 38 4.84 -8.43 2.59
CA GLU A 38 5.12 -9.78 3.05
C GLU A 38 6.04 -10.58 2.11
N ALA A 39 6.01 -10.27 0.80
CA ALA A 39 6.80 -10.99 -0.20
C ALA A 39 8.25 -10.47 -0.32
N SER A 40 8.56 -9.34 0.32
CA SER A 40 9.93 -8.79 0.39
C SER A 40 10.76 -9.54 1.43
N THR A 41 12.08 -9.54 1.25
CA THR A 41 13.03 -9.95 2.30
C THR A 41 13.33 -8.81 3.26
N PHE A 42 13.91 -9.12 4.42
CA PHE A 42 14.34 -8.09 5.39
C PHE A 42 15.31 -7.09 4.74
N ARG A 43 16.31 -7.59 4.00
CA ARG A 43 17.28 -6.77 3.27
C ARG A 43 16.61 -5.92 2.20
N GLU A 44 15.67 -6.48 1.43
CA GLU A 44 14.95 -5.74 0.40
C GLU A 44 14.09 -4.62 1.00
N ALA A 45 13.42 -4.85 2.13
CA ALA A 45 12.63 -3.83 2.82
C ALA A 45 13.50 -2.67 3.33
N LEU A 46 14.66 -2.97 3.95
CA LEU A 46 15.62 -1.96 4.37
C LEU A 46 16.21 -1.19 3.18
N THR A 47 16.59 -1.91 2.13
CA THR A 47 17.13 -1.31 0.89
C THR A 47 16.09 -0.41 0.23
N PHE A 48 14.82 -0.84 0.17
CA PHE A 48 13.72 -0.04 -0.36
C PHE A 48 13.56 1.27 0.42
N SER A 49 13.65 1.22 1.76
CA SER A 49 13.60 2.42 2.60
C SER A 49 14.79 3.36 2.35
N ALA A 50 16.01 2.82 2.40
CA ALA A 50 17.24 3.60 2.20
C ALA A 50 17.25 4.32 0.84
N PHE A 51 16.93 3.60 -0.24
CA PHE A 51 16.97 4.17 -1.59
C PHE A 51 15.88 5.19 -1.88
N LEU A 52 14.73 5.10 -1.21
CA LEU A 52 13.59 5.99 -1.47
C LEU A 52 13.50 7.17 -0.51
N ARG A 53 14.08 7.06 0.69
CA ARG A 53 13.98 8.06 1.76
C ARG A 53 15.26 8.85 1.99
N GLN A 54 16.43 8.32 1.65
CA GLN A 54 17.67 9.10 1.63
C GLN A 54 17.76 9.95 0.35
N ASP A 55 18.53 11.04 0.42
CA ASP A 55 18.67 11.97 -0.71
C ASP A 55 19.28 11.29 -1.95
N ALA A 56 18.89 11.76 -3.13
CA ALA A 56 19.44 11.28 -4.39
C ALA A 56 20.94 11.59 -4.56
N ALA A 57 21.47 12.58 -3.83
CA ALA A 57 22.90 12.90 -3.82
C ALA A 57 23.76 11.86 -3.07
N VAL A 58 23.18 11.10 -2.15
CA VAL A 58 23.91 10.06 -1.39
C VAL A 58 24.26 8.90 -2.34
N PRO A 59 25.54 8.49 -2.42
CA PRO A 59 25.97 7.37 -3.26
C PRO A 59 25.26 6.05 -2.93
N ASP A 60 25.01 5.24 -3.96
CA ASP A 60 24.38 3.93 -3.81
C ASP A 60 25.16 3.01 -2.84
N SER A 61 26.49 3.09 -2.81
CA SER A 61 27.33 2.32 -1.88
C SER A 61 27.07 2.68 -0.42
N GLU A 62 27.00 3.98 -0.09
CA GLU A 62 26.71 4.43 1.28
C GLU A 62 25.31 4.01 1.73
N LYS A 63 24.33 3.97 0.81
CA LYS A 63 22.99 3.45 1.09
C LYS A 63 23.02 1.97 1.42
N TYR A 64 23.80 1.17 0.70
CA TYR A 64 23.98 -0.25 1.00
C TYR A 64 24.73 -0.47 2.31
N ASP A 65 25.73 0.34 2.61
CA ASP A 65 26.47 0.28 3.88
C ASP A 65 25.55 0.59 5.06
N CYS A 66 24.70 1.62 4.95
CA CYS A 66 23.67 1.93 5.94
C CYS A 66 22.69 0.75 6.16
N VAL A 67 22.29 0.05 5.09
CA VAL A 67 21.44 -1.14 5.20
C VAL A 67 22.16 -2.26 5.96
N ASN A 68 23.44 -2.50 5.69
CA ASN A 68 24.23 -3.51 6.40
C ASN A 68 24.42 -3.14 7.88
N GLU A 69 24.70 -1.87 8.18
CA GLU A 69 24.77 -1.37 9.55
C GLU A 69 23.44 -1.57 10.29
N CYS A 70 22.30 -1.28 9.66
CA CYS A 70 20.98 -1.53 10.25
C CYS A 70 20.73 -3.02 10.51
N LEU A 71 21.17 -3.91 9.60
CA LEU A 71 21.04 -5.36 9.76
C LEU A 71 21.88 -5.86 10.94
N GLU A 72 23.10 -5.34 11.11
CA GLU A 72 23.98 -5.70 12.22
C GLU A 72 23.48 -5.15 13.55
N LEU A 73 23.12 -3.85 13.59
CA LEU A 73 22.64 -3.17 14.79
C LEU A 73 21.40 -3.85 15.39
N LEU A 74 20.49 -4.33 14.53
CA LEU A 74 19.24 -4.96 14.94
C LEU A 74 19.31 -6.48 15.00
N ASP A 75 20.50 -7.06 14.81
CA ASP A 75 20.71 -8.51 14.81
C ASP A 75 19.75 -9.23 13.83
N LEU A 76 19.65 -8.68 12.62
CA LEU A 76 18.86 -9.20 11.50
C LEU A 76 19.73 -9.86 10.43
N SER A 77 21.05 -9.80 10.54
CA SER A 77 22.00 -10.33 9.53
C SER A 77 21.76 -11.81 9.18
N SER A 78 21.40 -12.64 10.16
CA SER A 78 21.13 -14.07 9.95
C SER A 78 19.86 -14.35 9.14
N ILE A 79 18.91 -13.41 9.13
CA ILE A 79 17.62 -13.52 8.43
C ILE A 79 17.46 -12.48 7.31
N ALA A 80 18.53 -11.78 6.95
CA ALA A 80 18.50 -10.66 6.01
C ALA A 80 17.84 -11.03 4.67
N ASP A 81 18.18 -12.19 4.13
CA ASP A 81 17.68 -12.65 2.81
C ASP A 81 16.45 -13.57 2.93
N ARG A 82 15.85 -13.67 4.12
CA ARG A 82 14.60 -14.41 4.35
C ARG A 82 13.40 -13.53 4.01
N VAL A 83 12.37 -14.13 3.39
CA VAL A 83 11.09 -13.46 3.12
C VAL A 83 10.36 -13.15 4.44
N ILE A 84 9.79 -11.95 4.55
CA ILE A 84 9.15 -11.41 5.76
C ILE A 84 7.93 -12.24 6.19
N ARG A 85 7.17 -12.79 5.23
CA ARG A 85 5.99 -13.62 5.51
C ARG A 85 6.27 -14.72 6.53
N GLY A 86 5.49 -14.75 7.62
CA GLY A 86 5.60 -15.73 8.69
C GLY A 86 6.74 -15.47 9.70
N SER A 87 7.24 -14.23 9.76
CA SER A 87 8.20 -13.80 10.79
C SER A 87 7.53 -13.60 12.15
N SER A 88 8.31 -13.70 13.22
CA SER A 88 7.84 -13.45 14.59
C SER A 88 7.60 -11.97 14.85
N THR A 89 6.76 -11.65 15.85
CA THR A 89 6.48 -10.25 16.27
C THR A 89 7.76 -9.49 16.60
N GLU A 90 8.72 -10.13 17.26
CA GLU A 90 10.02 -9.51 17.57
C GLU A 90 10.80 -9.14 16.30
N GLN A 91 10.89 -10.05 15.34
CA GLN A 91 11.55 -9.79 14.06
C GLN A 91 10.87 -8.66 13.28
N MET A 92 9.53 -8.62 13.31
CA MET A 92 8.75 -7.55 12.68
C MET A 92 9.02 -6.20 13.35
N LYS A 93 9.06 -6.14 14.69
CA LYS A 93 9.40 -4.91 15.44
C LYS A 93 10.79 -4.40 15.09
N ARG A 94 11.79 -5.28 15.09
CA ARG A 94 13.16 -4.96 14.67
C ARG A 94 13.18 -4.45 13.23
N LEU A 95 12.47 -5.10 12.31
CA LEU A 95 12.37 -4.63 10.92
C LEU A 95 11.72 -3.25 10.79
N THR A 96 10.64 -2.96 11.52
CA THR A 96 10.00 -1.64 11.53
C THR A 96 10.98 -0.56 11.95
N ILE A 97 11.71 -0.80 13.04
CA ILE A 97 12.76 0.13 13.52
C ILE A 97 13.86 0.27 12.47
N GLY A 98 14.32 -0.83 11.88
CA GLY A 98 15.37 -0.82 10.86
C GLY A 98 14.97 -0.06 9.59
N VAL A 99 13.72 -0.19 9.15
CA VAL A 99 13.21 0.52 7.97
C VAL A 99 13.20 2.04 8.22
N GLU A 100 12.84 2.48 9.43
CA GLU A 100 12.92 3.90 9.78
C GLU A 100 14.36 4.37 9.96
N LEU A 101 15.26 3.56 10.56
CA LEU A 101 16.69 3.88 10.71
C LEU A 101 17.43 3.95 9.37
N ALA A 102 17.11 3.05 8.44
CA ALA A 102 17.69 3.01 7.10
C ALA A 102 17.38 4.28 6.28
N ALA A 103 16.38 5.06 6.68
CA ALA A 103 16.11 6.38 6.10
C ALA A 103 17.07 7.48 6.60
N GLN A 104 17.95 7.18 7.58
CA GLN A 104 18.80 8.12 8.30
C GLN A 104 18.04 9.35 8.86
N PRO A 105 17.03 9.13 9.72
CA PRO A 105 16.29 10.23 10.32
C PRO A 105 17.16 10.97 11.36
N SER A 106 16.94 12.27 11.49
CA SER A 106 17.54 13.09 12.57
C SER A 106 16.87 12.84 13.93
N VAL A 107 15.57 12.51 13.92
CA VAL A 107 14.80 12.17 15.12
C VAL A 107 13.95 10.94 14.84
N LEU A 108 14.00 9.95 15.72
CA LEU A 108 13.20 8.73 15.61
C LEU A 108 12.12 8.72 16.70
N PHE A 109 10.86 8.62 16.28
CA PHE A 109 9.71 8.43 17.16
C PHE A 109 9.31 6.97 17.15
N LEU A 110 9.18 6.37 18.34
CA LEU A 110 8.68 5.01 18.50
C LEU A 110 7.37 5.02 19.29
N ASP A 111 6.28 4.57 18.67
CA ASP A 111 5.02 4.35 19.39
C ASP A 111 4.96 2.92 19.92
N GLU A 112 4.98 2.79 21.24
CA GLU A 112 4.94 1.52 21.99
C GLU A 112 5.87 0.40 21.44
N PRO A 113 7.19 0.62 21.33
CA PRO A 113 8.11 -0.31 20.66
C PRO A 113 8.28 -1.68 21.34
N THR A 114 7.86 -1.79 22.61
CA THR A 114 7.92 -3.03 23.40
C THR A 114 6.57 -3.74 23.51
N SER A 115 5.52 -3.21 22.88
CA SER A 115 4.18 -3.81 22.90
C SER A 115 4.16 -5.16 22.17
N GLY A 116 3.47 -6.14 22.77
CA GLY A 116 3.34 -7.48 22.19
C GLY A 116 4.59 -8.37 22.29
N LEU A 117 5.64 -7.93 22.99
CA LEU A 117 6.87 -8.69 23.22
C LEU A 117 6.94 -9.25 24.64
N ASP A 118 7.63 -10.38 24.79
CA ASP A 118 8.05 -10.86 26.10
C ASP A 118 9.19 -10.00 26.66
N ALA A 119 9.43 -10.08 27.97
CA ALA A 119 10.38 -9.21 28.65
C ALA A 119 11.82 -9.34 28.12
N ARG A 120 12.23 -10.52 27.63
CA ARG A 120 13.57 -10.73 27.08
C ARG A 120 13.71 -10.06 25.73
N SER A 121 12.74 -10.27 24.83
CA SER A 121 12.71 -9.65 23.50
C SER A 121 12.59 -8.13 23.58
N ALA A 122 11.76 -7.62 24.50
CA ALA A 122 11.65 -6.18 24.76
C ALA A 122 12.97 -5.58 25.23
N LYS A 123 13.68 -6.24 26.17
CA LYS A 123 15.01 -5.81 26.60
C LYS A 123 15.99 -5.81 25.44
N HIS A 124 15.97 -6.84 24.60
CA HIS A 124 16.87 -6.93 23.45
C HIS A 124 16.68 -5.79 22.46
N ILE A 125 15.43 -5.41 22.15
CA ILE A 125 15.15 -4.23 21.30
C ILE A 125 15.65 -2.94 21.95
N MET A 126 15.47 -2.79 23.26
CA MET A 126 15.90 -1.60 24.01
C MET A 126 17.42 -1.49 24.09
N ASP A 127 18.13 -2.60 24.27
CA ASP A 127 19.60 -2.66 24.33
C ASP A 127 20.21 -2.40 22.94
N ALA A 128 19.60 -2.92 21.86
CA ALA A 128 20.05 -2.76 20.48
C ALA A 128 19.91 -1.33 19.93
N THR A 129 19.03 -0.51 20.51
CA THR A 129 18.65 0.79 19.95
C THR A 129 19.26 2.00 20.67
N TRP A 130 20.17 1.85 21.64
CA TRP A 130 20.67 2.96 22.47
C TRP A 130 19.55 3.83 23.11
N ILE A 131 18.30 3.34 23.13
CA ILE A 131 17.05 4.07 23.48
C ILE A 131 16.89 4.30 25.00
N LEU A 132 17.97 4.27 25.75
CA LEU A 132 17.95 4.59 27.17
C LEU A 132 18.66 5.91 27.45
N GLU A 133 17.98 7.00 27.08
CA GLU A 133 17.90 8.16 27.97
C GLU A 133 16.46 8.56 28.34
N VAL A 134 15.43 8.13 27.59
CA VAL A 134 14.04 8.55 27.87
C VAL A 134 13.02 7.44 27.62
N ILE A 135 13.08 6.33 28.36
CA ILE A 135 11.88 5.49 28.54
C ILE A 135 11.71 5.17 30.03
N GLY A 136 10.73 5.83 30.64
CA GLY A 136 10.16 5.31 31.87
C GLY A 136 9.31 4.09 31.52
N ALA A 137 9.58 2.99 32.20
CA ALA A 137 8.76 1.79 32.15
C ALA A 137 7.43 2.05 32.90
N GLY A 138 6.33 1.51 32.36
CA GLY A 138 5.00 1.63 32.93
C GLY A 138 4.95 1.26 34.41
N VAL A 139 4.69 2.26 35.25
CA VAL A 139 4.28 2.01 36.63
C VAL A 139 2.78 1.73 36.58
N GLY A 140 2.41 0.53 37.03
CA GLY A 140 1.03 0.05 37.03
C GLY A 140 0.08 0.96 37.79
N ASN A 141 -1.21 0.63 37.71
CA ASN A 141 -2.32 1.30 38.40
C ASN A 141 -2.08 1.39 39.92
N VAL A 142 -1.29 2.37 40.36
CA VAL A 142 -1.25 2.78 41.75
C VAL A 142 -2.32 3.82 41.91
N SER A 143 -3.45 3.38 42.46
CA SER A 143 -4.57 4.18 42.92
C SER A 143 -4.15 5.07 44.09
N ASN A 144 -3.33 6.10 43.82
CA ASN A 144 -3.12 7.20 44.74
C ASN A 144 -3.90 8.42 44.25
N ALA A 145 -4.63 9.04 45.17
CA ALA A 145 -5.52 10.18 44.96
C ALA A 145 -4.81 11.51 44.60
N THR A 146 -3.57 11.45 44.13
CA THR A 146 -2.75 12.63 43.86
C THR A 146 -2.91 13.05 42.41
N ASP A 147 -3.48 14.23 42.21
CA ASP A 147 -3.62 14.84 40.88
C ASP A 147 -2.27 15.38 40.41
N PHE A 148 -1.48 14.51 39.76
CA PHE A 148 -0.16 14.84 39.24
C PHE A 148 -0.18 15.99 38.23
N VAL A 149 -1.30 16.22 37.53
CA VAL A 149 -1.41 17.32 36.58
C VAL A 149 -1.38 18.64 37.31
N LYS A 150 -2.23 18.83 38.33
CA LYS A 150 -2.22 20.05 39.15
C LYS A 150 -0.89 20.26 39.87
N LEU A 151 -0.31 19.16 40.37
CA LEU A 151 0.95 19.21 41.10
C LEU A 151 2.12 19.61 40.19
N PHE A 152 2.13 19.14 38.94
CA PHE A 152 3.08 19.56 37.93
C PHE A 152 2.90 21.03 37.55
N THR A 153 1.67 21.50 37.29
CA THR A 153 1.42 22.90 36.88
C THR A 153 1.91 23.93 37.90
N ILE A 154 1.85 23.62 39.20
CA ILE A 154 2.30 24.51 40.28
C ILE A 154 3.81 24.32 40.57
N SER A 155 4.42 23.27 40.04
CA SER A 155 5.82 22.93 40.29
C SER A 155 6.81 23.91 39.65
N THR A 156 8.03 23.95 40.19
CA THR A 156 9.13 24.72 39.59
C THR A 156 9.53 24.17 38.22
N GLN A 157 9.32 22.86 37.98
CA GLN A 157 9.61 22.19 36.72
C GLN A 157 8.72 22.70 35.59
N ALA A 158 7.42 22.89 35.83
CA ALA A 158 6.53 23.47 34.82
C ALA A 158 6.93 24.90 34.46
N ARG A 159 7.28 25.72 35.47
CA ARG A 159 7.77 27.08 35.23
C ARG A 159 9.08 27.10 34.43
N GLN A 160 10.00 26.18 34.70
CA GLN A 160 11.25 26.05 33.96
C GLN A 160 11.00 25.61 32.51
N LEU A 161 10.04 24.73 32.28
CA LEU A 161 9.62 24.30 30.94
C LEU A 161 9.03 25.48 30.15
N GLU A 162 8.13 26.26 30.74
CA GLU A 162 7.56 27.45 30.09
C GLU A 162 8.63 28.47 29.70
N ILE A 163 9.57 28.76 30.62
CA ILE A 163 10.70 29.65 30.36
C ILE A 163 11.56 29.12 29.22
N THR A 164 11.73 27.80 29.12
CA THR A 164 12.53 27.18 28.05
C THR A 164 11.81 27.23 26.71
N LEU A 165 10.49 26.99 26.69
CA LEU A 165 9.66 27.05 25.49
C LEU A 165 9.50 28.47 24.92
N ASP A 166 9.57 29.50 25.77
CA ASP A 166 9.51 30.91 25.35
C ASP A 166 10.85 31.43 24.78
N ARG A 167 11.94 30.65 24.87
CA ARG A 167 13.21 31.00 24.20
C ARG A 167 13.04 30.94 22.67
N GLU A 168 13.74 31.84 21.99
CA GLU A 168 13.83 31.82 20.52
C GLU A 168 14.40 30.49 20.03
N GLY A 169 13.83 29.96 18.94
CA GLY A 169 14.20 28.68 18.33
C GLY A 169 13.32 27.49 18.71
N PHE A 170 12.45 27.62 19.72
CA PHE A 170 11.49 26.57 20.11
C PHE A 170 10.09 26.86 19.57
N THR A 171 9.38 27.81 20.17
CA THR A 171 8.01 28.19 19.76
C THR A 171 7.97 29.41 18.84
N ARG A 172 9.10 30.14 18.74
CA ARG A 172 9.27 31.30 17.85
C ARG A 172 10.52 31.09 16.99
N PRO A 173 10.51 31.51 15.71
CA PRO A 173 11.69 31.40 14.85
C PRO A 173 12.88 32.15 15.47
N ALA A 174 14.05 31.51 15.52
CA ALA A 174 15.29 32.17 15.89
C ALA A 174 15.89 32.87 14.67
N SER A 175 16.45 34.06 14.86
CA SER A 175 17.15 34.79 13.79
C SER A 175 18.51 34.18 13.42
N SER A 176 19.09 33.37 14.29
CA SER A 176 20.43 32.77 14.16
C SER A 176 20.46 31.42 13.44
N THR A 177 19.33 30.69 13.38
CA THR A 177 19.24 29.37 12.74
C THR A 177 18.20 29.39 11.63
N PRO A 178 18.56 29.04 10.38
CA PRO A 178 17.59 28.96 9.30
C PRO A 178 16.59 27.84 9.58
N ALA A 179 15.34 28.05 9.17
CA ALA A 179 14.31 27.02 9.23
C ALA A 179 14.73 25.82 8.38
N LEU A 180 14.51 24.61 8.90
CA LEU A 180 14.75 23.38 8.16
C LEU A 180 13.75 23.32 7.01
N ALA A 181 14.18 23.68 5.80
CA ALA A 181 13.36 23.67 4.60
C ALA A 181 13.89 22.64 3.61
N PHE A 182 12.98 21.92 2.97
CA PHE A 182 13.31 21.00 1.88
C PHE A 182 12.59 21.42 0.62
N ASP A 183 13.34 21.64 -0.45
CA ASP A 183 12.77 22.07 -1.74
C ASP A 183 11.93 20.98 -2.40
N LYS A 184 12.31 19.72 -2.19
CA LYS A 184 11.64 18.55 -2.78
C LYS A 184 10.82 17.81 -1.73
N LYS A 185 9.57 17.52 -2.11
CA LYS A 185 8.64 16.70 -1.32
C LYS A 185 9.18 15.28 -1.03
N ARG A 186 9.99 14.71 -1.93
CA ARG A 186 10.53 13.35 -1.84
C ARG A 186 12.04 13.37 -2.04
N ALA A 187 12.74 12.49 -1.35
CA ALA A 187 14.20 12.45 -1.36
C ALA A 187 14.77 11.81 -2.63
N ALA A 188 14.20 10.68 -3.06
CA ALA A 188 14.68 9.95 -4.23
C ALA A 188 14.16 10.50 -5.57
N ASN A 189 14.95 10.32 -6.63
CA ASN A 189 14.59 10.66 -8.01
C ASN A 189 13.47 9.74 -8.55
N ASN A 190 12.71 10.24 -9.54
CA ASN A 190 11.63 9.48 -10.18
C ASN A 190 12.10 8.16 -10.80
N SER A 191 13.30 8.11 -11.37
CA SER A 191 13.85 6.88 -11.96
C SER A 191 14.14 5.82 -10.90
N THR A 192 14.70 6.21 -9.76
CA THR A 192 14.93 5.32 -8.62
C THR A 192 13.60 4.79 -8.08
N GLN A 193 12.62 5.67 -7.87
CA GLN A 193 11.27 5.26 -7.45
C GLN A 193 10.66 4.24 -8.41
N ALA A 194 10.70 4.51 -9.72
CA ALA A 194 10.20 3.60 -10.75
C ALA A 194 10.88 2.24 -10.72
N LYS A 195 12.22 2.21 -10.68
CA LYS A 195 13.02 0.97 -10.67
C LYS A 195 12.67 0.08 -9.49
N PHE A 196 12.64 0.64 -8.28
CA PHE A 196 12.37 -0.13 -7.06
C PHE A 196 10.91 -0.60 -6.98
N LEU A 197 9.95 0.23 -7.36
CA LEU A 197 8.53 -0.15 -7.34
C LEU A 197 8.20 -1.20 -8.40
N ILE A 198 8.68 -1.03 -9.64
CA ILE A 198 8.46 -2.01 -10.70
C ILE A 198 9.09 -3.35 -10.29
N LYS A 199 10.36 -3.35 -9.86
CA LYS A 199 11.03 -4.57 -9.39
C LYS A 199 10.23 -5.25 -8.27
N ARG A 200 9.78 -4.48 -7.26
CA ARG A 200 9.00 -4.99 -6.13
C ARG A 200 7.75 -5.74 -6.60
N PHE A 201 6.99 -5.19 -7.54
CA PHE A 201 5.79 -5.86 -8.06
C PHE A 201 6.10 -7.15 -8.82
N PHE A 202 7.16 -7.17 -9.64
CA PHE A 202 7.61 -8.40 -10.30
C PHE A 202 8.04 -9.48 -9.30
N ASP A 203 8.78 -9.09 -8.25
CA ASP A 203 9.19 -10.01 -7.19
C ASP A 203 7.99 -10.55 -6.39
N ILE A 204 7.00 -9.70 -6.07
CA ILE A 204 5.75 -10.10 -5.40
C ILE A 204 5.01 -11.17 -6.22
N TYR A 205 4.81 -10.92 -7.52
CA TYR A 205 4.07 -11.85 -8.40
C TYR A 205 4.82 -13.16 -8.60
N TRP A 206 6.14 -13.09 -8.75
CA TRP A 206 6.99 -14.26 -8.89
C TRP A 206 6.99 -15.14 -7.63
N ARG A 207 7.13 -14.53 -6.44
CA ARG A 207 7.18 -15.23 -5.15
C ARG A 207 5.80 -15.69 -4.65
N THR A 208 4.73 -15.18 -5.24
CA THR A 208 3.34 -15.59 -4.96
C THR A 208 2.82 -16.51 -6.06
N ALA A 209 3.54 -17.61 -6.31
CA ALA A 209 3.26 -18.52 -7.41
C ALA A 209 1.88 -19.21 -7.33
N SER A 210 1.36 -19.45 -6.12
CA SER A 210 0.05 -20.07 -5.92
C SER A 210 -1.08 -19.29 -6.60
N TYR A 211 -0.98 -17.96 -6.61
CA TYR A 211 -1.92 -17.06 -7.26
C TYR A 211 -1.92 -17.24 -8.79
N ASN A 212 -0.75 -17.08 -9.42
CA ASN A 212 -0.61 -17.20 -10.88
C ASN A 212 -0.88 -18.63 -11.38
N LEU A 213 -0.49 -19.65 -10.61
CA LEU A 213 -0.75 -21.05 -10.95
C LEU A 213 -2.25 -21.36 -10.99
N THR A 214 -3.02 -20.82 -10.04
CA THR A 214 -4.48 -21.01 -10.00
C THR A 214 -5.14 -20.38 -11.23
N ARG A 215 -4.70 -19.19 -11.64
CA ARG A 215 -5.17 -18.52 -12.88
C ARG A 215 -4.94 -19.39 -14.11
N PHE A 216 -3.70 -19.87 -14.28
CA PHE A 216 -3.35 -20.72 -15.42
C PHE A 216 -4.15 -22.03 -15.43
N PHE A 217 -4.35 -22.66 -14.26
CA PHE A 217 -5.13 -23.87 -14.14
C PHE A 217 -6.61 -23.65 -14.51
N ILE A 218 -7.23 -22.60 -13.98
CA ILE A 218 -8.63 -22.26 -14.27
C ILE A 218 -8.79 -21.93 -15.77
N SER A 219 -7.86 -21.17 -16.35
CA SER A 219 -7.85 -20.84 -17.77
C SER A 219 -7.80 -22.10 -18.66
N ILE A 220 -6.90 -23.05 -18.36
CA ILE A 220 -6.83 -24.34 -19.07
C ILE A 220 -8.14 -25.12 -18.92
N MET A 221 -8.66 -25.23 -17.70
CA MET A 221 -9.88 -25.99 -17.42
C MET A 221 -11.09 -25.42 -18.16
N LEU A 222 -11.25 -24.10 -18.18
CA LEU A 222 -12.32 -23.44 -18.93
C LEU A 222 -12.13 -23.55 -20.44
N GLY A 223 -10.88 -23.51 -20.92
CA GLY A 223 -10.56 -23.75 -22.33
C GLY A 223 -11.07 -25.11 -22.80
N ILE A 224 -10.89 -26.14 -21.99
CA ILE A 224 -11.38 -27.49 -22.25
C ILE A 224 -12.92 -27.54 -22.15
N VAL A 225 -13.51 -27.03 -21.07
CA VAL A 225 -14.97 -27.08 -20.85
C VAL A 225 -15.73 -26.39 -21.98
N PHE A 226 -15.34 -25.16 -22.33
CA PHE A 226 -15.95 -24.45 -23.44
C PHE A 226 -15.60 -25.09 -24.79
N GLY A 227 -14.39 -25.61 -24.96
CA GLY A 227 -14.01 -26.34 -26.16
C GLY A 227 -14.89 -27.58 -26.40
N ILE A 228 -15.15 -28.38 -25.37
CA ILE A 228 -16.03 -29.57 -25.45
C ILE A 228 -17.48 -29.17 -25.75
N ALA A 229 -17.98 -28.13 -25.07
CA ALA A 229 -19.37 -27.70 -25.22
C ALA A 229 -19.74 -27.31 -26.66
N TYR A 230 -18.75 -26.93 -27.48
CA TYR A 230 -18.96 -26.39 -28.81
C TYR A 230 -18.14 -27.08 -29.91
N VAL A 231 -17.52 -28.21 -29.62
CA VAL A 231 -16.79 -29.00 -30.62
C VAL A 231 -17.74 -29.44 -31.74
N GLY A 232 -17.33 -29.26 -33.00
CA GLY A 232 -18.12 -29.71 -34.16
C GLY A 232 -19.43 -28.95 -34.41
N SER A 233 -19.56 -27.71 -33.91
CA SER A 233 -20.74 -26.88 -34.13
C SER A 233 -20.81 -26.36 -35.58
N GLU A 234 -21.96 -26.58 -36.24
CA GLU A 234 -22.19 -26.11 -37.62
C GLU A 234 -22.83 -24.71 -37.66
N TYR A 235 -22.13 -23.72 -38.21
CA TYR A 235 -22.57 -22.32 -38.25
C TYR A 235 -23.39 -21.95 -39.51
N SER A 236 -24.22 -22.87 -40.01
CA SER A 236 -24.98 -22.71 -41.26
C SER A 236 -26.36 -22.07 -41.07
N SER A 237 -26.98 -22.25 -39.90
CA SER A 237 -28.32 -21.73 -39.56
C SER A 237 -28.25 -20.46 -38.72
N TYR A 238 -29.23 -19.56 -38.86
CA TYR A 238 -29.38 -18.36 -38.02
C TYR A 238 -29.33 -18.67 -36.52
N GLN A 239 -29.97 -19.76 -36.11
CA GLN A 239 -29.97 -20.21 -34.71
C GLN A 239 -28.55 -20.61 -34.26
N ASN A 240 -27.82 -21.36 -35.09
CA ASN A 240 -26.48 -21.83 -34.76
C ASN A 240 -25.44 -20.68 -34.78
N ILE A 241 -25.61 -19.71 -35.67
CA ILE A 241 -24.81 -18.48 -35.69
C ILE A 241 -25.02 -17.69 -34.40
N ASN A 242 -26.27 -17.52 -33.94
CA ASN A 242 -26.55 -16.86 -32.67
C ASN A 242 -25.98 -17.63 -31.46
N SER A 243 -26.01 -18.97 -31.49
CA SER A 243 -25.33 -19.79 -30.48
C SER A 243 -23.81 -19.60 -30.50
N GLY A 244 -23.19 -19.48 -31.68
CA GLY A 244 -21.76 -19.18 -31.83
C GLY A 244 -21.36 -17.79 -31.36
N LEU A 245 -22.18 -16.77 -31.64
CA LEU A 245 -21.99 -15.41 -31.13
C LEU A 245 -22.12 -15.38 -29.60
N GLY A 246 -23.11 -16.08 -29.05
CA GLY A 246 -23.30 -16.23 -27.61
C GLY A 246 -22.13 -16.93 -26.91
N MET A 247 -21.56 -17.94 -27.55
CA MET A 247 -20.35 -18.63 -27.08
C MET A 247 -19.17 -17.66 -26.93
N VAL A 248 -18.83 -16.93 -28.00
CA VAL A 248 -17.72 -15.96 -28.00
C VAL A 248 -17.94 -14.88 -26.93
N PHE A 249 -19.18 -14.41 -26.78
CA PHE A 249 -19.54 -13.45 -25.74
C PHE A 249 -19.36 -14.01 -24.32
N MET A 250 -19.84 -15.22 -24.03
CA MET A 250 -19.74 -15.84 -22.71
C MET A 250 -18.29 -16.12 -22.34
N THR A 251 -17.49 -16.61 -23.29
CA THR A 251 -16.05 -16.83 -23.11
C THR A 251 -15.31 -15.53 -22.79
N GLN A 252 -15.58 -14.45 -23.52
CA GLN A 252 -14.96 -13.14 -23.27
C GLN A 252 -15.30 -12.61 -21.87
N ASN A 253 -16.56 -12.73 -21.45
CA ASN A 253 -16.99 -12.29 -20.12
C ASN A 253 -16.32 -13.09 -19.00
N TYR A 254 -16.23 -14.41 -19.14
CA TYR A 254 -15.63 -15.26 -18.11
C TYR A 254 -14.15 -14.95 -17.91
N MET A 255 -13.38 -14.81 -18.99
CA MET A 255 -11.97 -14.47 -18.90
C MET A 255 -11.74 -13.08 -18.28
N THR A 256 -12.58 -12.10 -18.64
CA THR A 256 -12.55 -10.76 -18.04
C THR A 256 -12.80 -10.82 -16.53
N PHE A 257 -13.80 -11.59 -16.11
CA PHE A 257 -14.14 -11.76 -14.70
C PHE A 257 -13.01 -12.43 -13.91
N ILE A 258 -12.37 -13.47 -14.47
CA ILE A 258 -11.26 -14.17 -13.81
C ILE A 258 -10.08 -13.23 -13.56
N VAL A 259 -9.65 -12.49 -14.58
CA VAL A 259 -8.56 -11.51 -14.43
C VAL A 259 -8.93 -10.46 -13.39
N PHE A 260 -10.15 -9.91 -13.45
CA PHE A 260 -10.62 -8.92 -12.47
C PHE A 260 -10.66 -9.45 -11.04
N SER A 261 -11.30 -10.60 -10.81
CA SER A 261 -11.41 -11.23 -9.49
C SER A 261 -10.06 -11.64 -8.92
N SER A 262 -9.10 -11.95 -9.79
CA SER A 262 -7.75 -12.35 -9.36
C SER A 262 -6.96 -11.19 -8.73
N VAL A 263 -7.07 -9.96 -9.26
CA VAL A 263 -6.28 -8.81 -8.76
C VAL A 263 -6.66 -8.40 -7.32
N VAL A 264 -7.88 -8.74 -6.88
CA VAL A 264 -8.46 -8.30 -5.60
C VAL A 264 -7.65 -8.78 -4.38
N PRO A 265 -7.38 -10.10 -4.18
CA PRO A 265 -6.57 -10.57 -3.06
C PRO A 265 -5.17 -9.93 -2.95
N VAL A 266 -4.45 -9.81 -4.06
CA VAL A 266 -3.10 -9.21 -4.08
C VAL A 266 -3.15 -7.73 -3.70
N SER A 267 -4.16 -7.01 -4.20
CA SER A 267 -4.36 -5.60 -3.88
C SER A 267 -4.73 -5.38 -2.41
N ILE A 268 -5.46 -6.30 -1.78
CA ILE A 268 -5.81 -6.24 -0.36
C ILE A 268 -4.58 -6.47 0.53
N GLN A 269 -3.71 -7.43 0.18
CA GLN A 269 -2.50 -7.72 0.95
C GLN A 269 -1.53 -6.53 0.99
N GLU A 270 -1.34 -5.85 -0.15
CA GLU A 270 -0.42 -4.69 -0.24
C GLU A 270 -1.09 -3.36 0.13
N ARG A 271 -2.38 -3.37 0.49
CA ARG A 271 -3.10 -2.13 0.83
C ARG A 271 -2.50 -1.44 2.05
N ALA A 272 -2.21 -2.21 3.10
CA ALA A 272 -1.72 -1.67 4.36
C ALA A 272 -0.32 -1.06 4.21
N SER A 273 0.60 -1.77 3.53
CA SER A 273 1.95 -1.29 3.23
C SER A 273 1.91 0.00 2.39
N PHE A 274 1.03 0.06 1.40
CA PHE A 274 0.82 1.26 0.58
C PHE A 274 0.39 2.48 1.41
N TYR A 275 -0.54 2.34 2.36
CA TYR A 275 -1.00 3.47 3.18
C TYR A 275 0.10 3.99 4.11
N ARG A 276 0.87 3.09 4.73
CA ARG A 276 2.02 3.47 5.56
C ARG A 276 3.10 4.18 4.75
N GLU A 277 3.48 3.64 3.60
CA GLU A 277 4.47 4.28 2.71
C GLU A 277 3.98 5.63 2.16
N ARG A 278 2.66 5.78 2.00
CA ARG A 278 2.04 7.05 1.60
C ARG A 278 2.01 8.07 2.74
N SER A 279 1.80 7.68 3.99
CA SER A 279 1.87 8.61 5.13
C SER A 279 3.30 9.18 5.26
N ALA A 280 4.31 8.32 5.07
CA ALA A 280 5.73 8.68 5.04
C ALA A 280 6.21 9.39 3.75
N GLN A 281 5.35 9.55 2.73
CA GLN A 281 5.69 10.15 1.43
C GLN A 281 6.91 9.50 0.71
N THR A 282 7.14 8.21 0.93
CA THR A 282 8.33 7.48 0.43
C THR A 282 8.49 7.54 -1.09
N TYR A 283 7.40 7.48 -1.85
CA TYR A 283 7.43 7.52 -3.31
C TYR A 283 6.20 8.21 -3.93
N ASN A 284 6.28 8.48 -5.22
CA ASN A 284 5.15 8.95 -6.01
C ASN A 284 4.21 7.79 -6.35
N VAL A 285 2.94 7.97 -6.02
CA VAL A 285 1.85 7.01 -6.20
C VAL A 285 1.72 6.54 -7.66
N ILE A 286 2.08 7.38 -8.63
CA ILE A 286 2.06 7.01 -10.05
C ILE A 286 2.91 5.77 -10.32
N TRP A 287 4.12 5.69 -9.74
CA TRP A 287 5.02 4.57 -9.97
C TRP A 287 4.54 3.27 -9.33
N TYR A 288 3.78 3.36 -8.24
CA TYR A 288 3.15 2.20 -7.62
C TYR A 288 2.16 1.56 -8.59
N PHE A 289 1.26 2.36 -9.17
CA PHE A 289 0.25 1.85 -10.10
C PHE A 289 0.86 1.41 -11.44
N ILE A 290 1.88 2.13 -11.95
CA ILE A 290 2.60 1.68 -13.15
C ILE A 290 3.23 0.29 -12.90
N GLY A 291 3.89 0.08 -11.75
CA GLY A 291 4.46 -1.22 -11.40
C GLY A 291 3.39 -2.32 -11.31
N ALA A 292 2.27 -2.03 -10.63
CA ALA A 292 1.14 -2.95 -10.50
C ALA A 292 0.51 -3.32 -11.86
N THR A 293 0.43 -2.38 -12.80
CA THR A 293 -0.10 -2.64 -14.14
C THR A 293 0.90 -3.40 -15.02
N LEU A 294 2.18 -3.00 -15.01
CA LEU A 294 3.20 -3.61 -15.87
C LEU A 294 3.44 -5.08 -15.56
N VAL A 295 3.35 -5.47 -14.29
CA VAL A 295 3.52 -6.88 -13.90
C VAL A 295 2.36 -7.74 -14.39
N GLU A 296 1.13 -7.23 -14.46
CA GLU A 296 -0.04 -8.00 -14.91
C GLU A 296 0.00 -8.34 -16.41
N ILE A 297 0.56 -7.47 -17.26
CA ILE A 297 0.61 -7.65 -18.72
C ILE A 297 1.15 -9.04 -19.15
N PRO A 298 2.34 -9.50 -18.71
CA PRO A 298 2.86 -10.81 -19.11
C PRO A 298 2.01 -11.98 -18.59
N TYR A 299 1.46 -11.89 -17.37
CA TYR A 299 0.62 -12.97 -16.82
C TYR A 299 -0.73 -13.06 -17.54
N CYS A 300 -1.39 -11.93 -17.79
CA CYS A 300 -2.61 -11.87 -18.60
C CYS A 300 -2.37 -12.41 -20.02
N PHE A 301 -1.21 -12.12 -20.62
CA PHE A 301 -0.84 -12.63 -21.93
C PHE A 301 -0.70 -14.16 -21.94
N VAL A 302 0.06 -14.73 -21.00
CA VAL A 302 0.25 -16.18 -20.89
C VAL A 302 -1.07 -16.89 -20.59
N GLU A 303 -1.88 -16.34 -19.68
CA GLU A 303 -3.19 -16.88 -19.33
C GLU A 303 -4.13 -16.93 -20.54
N THR A 304 -4.20 -15.83 -21.32
CA THR A 304 -5.02 -15.75 -22.53
C THR A 304 -4.51 -16.71 -23.60
N LEU A 305 -3.19 -16.82 -23.76
CA LEU A 305 -2.58 -17.73 -24.73
C LEU A 305 -2.91 -19.20 -24.40
N LEU A 306 -2.81 -19.59 -23.13
CA LEU A 306 -3.16 -20.95 -22.68
C LEU A 306 -4.62 -21.29 -22.96
N PHE A 307 -5.54 -20.36 -22.68
CA PHE A 307 -6.95 -20.54 -22.98
C PHE A 307 -7.19 -20.74 -24.49
N VAL A 308 -6.69 -19.81 -25.30
CA VAL A 308 -6.97 -19.80 -26.74
C VAL A 308 -6.30 -20.98 -27.45
N ALA A 309 -5.09 -21.35 -27.05
CA ALA A 309 -4.37 -22.49 -27.65
C ALA A 309 -5.15 -23.80 -27.53
N ILE A 310 -6.03 -23.93 -26.53
CA ILE A 310 -6.91 -25.09 -26.34
C ILE A 310 -8.26 -24.85 -27.03
N TYR A 311 -8.91 -23.74 -26.71
CA TYR A 311 -10.29 -23.45 -27.10
C TYR A 311 -10.46 -23.27 -28.62
N TYR A 312 -9.57 -22.52 -29.29
CA TYR A 312 -9.77 -22.19 -30.71
C TYR A 312 -9.66 -23.40 -31.65
N PRO A 313 -8.66 -24.29 -31.49
CA PRO A 313 -8.60 -25.51 -32.28
C PRO A 313 -9.79 -26.43 -32.05
N MET A 314 -10.32 -26.51 -30.83
CA MET A 314 -11.47 -27.36 -30.51
C MET A 314 -12.76 -26.86 -31.18
N VAL A 315 -12.96 -25.54 -31.25
CA VAL A 315 -14.16 -24.95 -31.88
C VAL A 315 -14.00 -24.76 -33.38
N GLY A 316 -12.76 -24.75 -33.90
CA GLY A 316 -12.46 -24.57 -35.32
C GLY A 316 -12.34 -23.10 -35.76
N PHE A 317 -12.06 -22.18 -34.82
CA PHE A 317 -11.83 -20.76 -35.14
C PHE A 317 -10.40 -20.49 -35.62
N SER A 318 -10.25 -19.48 -36.49
CA SER A 318 -8.93 -19.05 -36.95
C SER A 318 -8.14 -18.36 -35.82
N VAL A 319 -6.85 -18.62 -35.75
CA VAL A 319 -5.91 -18.05 -34.77
C VAL A 319 -5.79 -16.51 -34.88
N ALA A 320 -6.26 -15.92 -36.00
CA ALA A 320 -6.18 -14.49 -36.27
C ALA A 320 -7.03 -13.62 -35.31
N SER A 321 -8.06 -14.17 -34.67
CA SER A 321 -8.92 -13.44 -33.72
C SER A 321 -8.23 -13.13 -32.37
N ILE A 322 -7.05 -13.70 -32.12
CA ILE A 322 -6.27 -13.50 -30.88
C ILE A 322 -5.92 -12.03 -30.65
N LEU A 323 -5.51 -11.31 -31.70
CA LEU A 323 -5.10 -9.91 -31.59
C LEU A 323 -6.24 -9.00 -31.13
N VAL A 324 -7.47 -9.29 -31.56
CA VAL A 324 -8.66 -8.48 -31.19
C VAL A 324 -9.02 -8.67 -29.72
N ILE A 325 -8.93 -9.92 -29.22
CA ILE A 325 -9.16 -10.23 -27.81
C ILE A 325 -8.04 -9.66 -26.93
N MET A 326 -6.79 -9.73 -27.38
CA MET A 326 -5.65 -9.12 -26.66
C MET A 326 -5.79 -7.60 -26.55
N ILE A 327 -6.20 -6.93 -27.62
CA ILE A 327 -6.49 -5.50 -27.61
C ILE A 327 -7.59 -5.21 -26.58
N ASN A 328 -8.67 -6.01 -26.55
CA ASN A 328 -9.76 -5.88 -25.57
C ASN A 328 -9.28 -5.96 -24.11
N TYR A 329 -8.35 -6.85 -23.77
CA TYR A 329 -7.81 -6.94 -22.41
C TYR A 329 -7.02 -5.71 -21.99
N ILE A 330 -6.25 -5.11 -22.91
CA ILE A 330 -5.55 -3.85 -22.62
C ILE A 330 -6.58 -2.77 -22.27
N TRP A 331 -7.69 -2.66 -23.02
CA TRP A 331 -8.77 -1.71 -22.70
C TRP A 331 -9.40 -2.00 -21.33
N ILE A 332 -9.60 -3.27 -20.97
CA ILE A 332 -10.15 -3.67 -19.65
C ILE A 332 -9.24 -3.25 -18.50
N THR A 333 -7.91 -3.31 -18.67
CA THR A 333 -6.96 -2.83 -17.65
C THR A 333 -7.14 -1.34 -17.33
N PHE A 334 -7.61 -0.55 -18.31
CA PHE A 334 -7.92 0.87 -18.14
C PHE A 334 -9.42 1.13 -17.86
N THR A 335 -10.13 0.22 -17.19
CA THR A 335 -11.54 0.45 -16.77
C THR A 335 -11.68 1.37 -15.55
N GLY A 336 -10.57 1.69 -14.86
CA GLY A 336 -10.54 2.64 -13.74
C GLY A 336 -10.62 2.02 -12.35
N PHE A 337 -10.57 0.69 -12.23
CA PHE A 337 -10.44 -0.01 -10.94
C PHE A 337 -8.98 -0.12 -10.48
N ASN A 338 -8.09 -0.62 -11.35
CA ASN A 338 -6.67 -0.71 -11.11
C ASN A 338 -5.87 -0.43 -12.41
N PRO A 339 -5.32 0.78 -12.59
CA PRO A 339 -5.27 1.89 -11.63
C PRO A 339 -6.65 2.52 -11.37
N PRO A 340 -6.92 3.01 -10.14
CA PRO A 340 -8.05 3.89 -9.85
C PRO A 340 -8.01 5.12 -10.74
N THR A 341 -9.17 5.58 -11.22
CA THR A 341 -9.28 6.72 -12.14
C THR A 341 -8.47 7.95 -11.72
N ALA A 342 -8.54 8.33 -10.44
CA ALA A 342 -7.79 9.47 -9.89
C ALA A 342 -6.27 9.36 -10.04
N SER A 343 -5.74 8.14 -10.19
CA SER A 343 -4.31 7.85 -10.28
C SER A 343 -3.80 7.69 -11.72
N ILE A 344 -4.67 7.78 -12.73
CA ILE A 344 -4.30 7.70 -14.15
C ILE A 344 -3.64 9.02 -14.60
N PRO A 345 -2.40 9.01 -15.14
CA PRO A 345 -1.71 10.21 -15.60
C PRO A 345 -2.48 10.93 -16.71
N GLN A 346 -2.46 12.28 -16.72
CA GLN A 346 -3.17 13.09 -17.72
C GLN A 346 -2.85 12.68 -19.17
N GLY A 347 -1.59 12.35 -19.47
CA GLY A 347 -1.16 11.91 -20.81
C GLY A 347 -1.73 10.57 -21.27
N TYR A 348 -2.28 9.75 -20.36
CA TYR A 348 -2.93 8.46 -20.67
C TYR A 348 -4.43 8.47 -20.39
N ARG A 349 -5.00 9.59 -19.88
CA ARG A 349 -6.44 9.70 -19.63
C ARG A 349 -7.29 9.54 -20.89
N TRP A 350 -6.76 9.91 -22.05
CA TRP A 350 -7.46 9.70 -23.33
C TRP A 350 -7.76 8.22 -23.57
N LEU A 351 -6.87 7.31 -23.16
CA LEU A 351 -7.07 5.87 -23.28
C LEU A 351 -8.22 5.40 -22.37
N TYR A 352 -8.27 5.90 -21.13
CA TYR A 352 -9.38 5.68 -20.20
C TYR A 352 -10.73 6.18 -20.76
N HIS A 353 -10.77 7.36 -21.40
CA HIS A 353 -12.00 7.87 -22.02
C HIS A 353 -12.42 7.07 -23.26
N LEU A 354 -11.46 6.48 -23.97
CA LEU A 354 -11.71 5.70 -25.17
C LEU A 354 -12.14 4.26 -24.85
N THR A 355 -11.84 3.73 -23.65
CA THR A 355 -12.29 2.43 -23.16
C THR A 355 -13.82 2.37 -23.01
N PRO A 356 -14.56 1.59 -23.81
CA PRO A 356 -16.02 1.51 -23.69
C PRO A 356 -16.48 0.84 -22.39
N HIS A 357 -15.68 -0.11 -21.89
CA HIS A 357 -16.00 -0.94 -20.71
C HIS A 357 -16.02 -0.11 -19.42
N LYS A 358 -15.32 1.03 -19.41
CA LYS A 358 -15.38 2.04 -18.35
C LYS A 358 -16.82 2.47 -18.08
N TYR A 359 -17.60 2.75 -19.13
CA TYR A 359 -18.94 3.30 -18.97
C TYR A 359 -19.87 2.28 -18.31
N THR A 360 -19.79 1.02 -18.72
CA THR A 360 -20.55 -0.08 -18.10
C THR A 360 -20.15 -0.28 -16.64
N TYR A 361 -18.85 -0.29 -16.34
CA TYR A 361 -18.34 -0.40 -14.97
C TYR A 361 -18.78 0.78 -14.09
N ALA A 362 -18.63 2.00 -14.59
CA ALA A 362 -19.07 3.22 -13.92
C ALA A 362 -20.58 3.23 -13.67
N SER A 363 -21.40 2.79 -14.64
CA SER A 363 -22.85 2.67 -14.45
C SER A 363 -23.20 1.65 -13.37
N LEU A 364 -22.58 0.46 -13.37
CA LEU A 364 -22.79 -0.55 -12.33
C LEU A 364 -22.40 -0.05 -10.94
N VAL A 365 -21.22 0.57 -10.81
CA VAL A 365 -20.76 1.16 -9.54
C VAL A 365 -21.68 2.29 -9.09
N ALA A 366 -22.18 3.11 -10.01
CA ALA A 366 -23.14 4.17 -9.68
C ALA A 366 -24.50 3.62 -9.22
N ILE A 367 -25.01 2.56 -9.84
CA ILE A 367 -26.27 1.94 -9.44
C ILE A 367 -26.14 1.25 -8.06
N VAL A 368 -25.04 0.55 -7.82
CA VAL A 368 -24.87 -0.24 -6.59
C VAL A 368 -24.46 0.62 -5.38
N PHE A 369 -23.60 1.62 -5.59
CA PHE A 369 -22.99 2.40 -4.50
C PHE A 369 -23.29 3.91 -4.57
N GLY A 370 -24.07 4.37 -5.55
CA GLY A 370 -24.29 5.80 -5.79
C GLY A 370 -25.50 6.40 -5.07
N ASP A 371 -26.50 5.61 -4.72
CA ASP A 371 -27.68 6.12 -4.03
C ASP A 371 -27.40 6.29 -2.54
N CYS A 372 -27.52 7.54 -2.10
CA CYS A 372 -27.66 7.89 -0.70
C CYS A 372 -28.62 9.07 -0.51
N PRO A 373 -29.93 8.81 -0.34
CA PRO A 373 -30.93 9.83 -0.08
C PRO A 373 -30.66 10.50 1.28
N SER A 374 -30.66 11.84 1.29
CA SER A 374 -30.53 12.64 2.50
C SER A 374 -31.68 12.33 3.47
N GLY A 375 -31.37 11.60 4.55
CA GLY A 375 -32.34 11.19 5.59
C GLY A 375 -32.36 9.70 5.90
N ASN A 376 -31.57 8.86 5.21
CA ASN A 376 -31.55 7.42 5.44
C ASN A 376 -30.47 7.00 6.47
N ASN A 377 -30.84 6.15 7.44
CA ASN A 377 -30.00 5.73 8.59
C ASN A 377 -28.93 4.68 8.21
N GLY A 378 -28.31 4.78 7.02
CA GLY A 378 -27.25 3.86 6.59
C GLY A 378 -27.74 2.46 6.14
N SER A 379 -29.02 2.31 5.84
CA SER A 379 -29.60 1.03 5.37
C SER A 379 -29.15 0.66 3.95
N GLU A 380 -28.93 1.65 3.10
CA GLU A 380 -28.43 1.49 1.74
C GLU A 380 -26.90 1.52 1.69
N LEU A 381 -26.32 0.70 0.80
CA LEU A 381 -24.87 0.52 0.65
C LEU A 381 -24.12 1.84 0.44
N GLY A 382 -24.69 2.80 -0.30
CA GLY A 382 -24.08 4.11 -0.53
C GLY A 382 -24.06 5.04 0.70
N CYS A 383 -25.01 4.88 1.63
CA CYS A 383 -25.11 5.66 2.86
C CYS A 383 -24.34 5.06 4.05
N GLN A 384 -23.78 3.86 3.90
CA GLN A 384 -22.98 3.25 4.96
C GLN A 384 -21.73 4.11 5.21
N GLN A 385 -21.45 4.36 6.49
CA GLN A 385 -20.22 5.01 6.90
C GLN A 385 -19.05 4.05 6.71
N MET A 386 -17.98 4.55 6.10
CA MET A 386 -16.77 3.78 5.90
C MET A 386 -16.04 3.61 7.24
N THR A 387 -15.77 2.37 7.62
CA THR A 387 -14.93 2.06 8.80
C THR A 387 -13.47 1.89 8.36
N GLY A 388 -12.52 2.31 9.20
CA GLY A 388 -11.08 2.18 8.92
C GLY A 388 -10.55 3.10 7.81
N THR A 389 -11.11 4.31 7.69
CA THR A 389 -10.61 5.32 6.74
C THR A 389 -9.23 5.84 7.16
N PRO A 390 -8.33 6.14 6.19
CA PRO A 390 -7.06 6.78 6.52
C PRO A 390 -7.28 8.14 7.20
N PRO A 391 -6.39 8.59 8.11
CA PRO A 391 -6.57 9.85 8.86
C PRO A 391 -6.82 11.08 7.99
N ASN A 392 -6.34 11.05 6.75
CA ASN A 392 -6.42 12.15 5.79
C ASN A 392 -7.81 12.37 5.17
N LEU A 393 -8.73 11.42 5.35
CA LEU A 393 -10.02 11.39 4.64
C LEU A 393 -11.21 11.76 5.55
N GLY A 394 -11.01 11.93 6.87
CA GLY A 394 -12.07 12.22 7.83
C GLY A 394 -12.80 10.95 8.31
N SER A 395 -13.45 11.03 9.48
CA SER A 395 -14.15 9.90 10.12
C SER A 395 -15.59 9.70 9.67
N ASP A 396 -16.22 10.71 9.05
CA ASP A 396 -17.65 10.72 8.70
C ASP A 396 -17.88 10.75 7.18
N ILE A 397 -17.30 9.79 6.47
CA ILE A 397 -17.44 9.67 5.02
C ILE A 397 -18.32 8.49 4.65
N THR A 398 -19.30 8.73 3.80
CA THR A 398 -20.14 7.68 3.23
C THR A 398 -19.48 7.04 2.01
N VAL A 399 -19.84 5.80 1.71
CA VAL A 399 -19.38 5.06 0.53
C VAL A 399 -19.66 5.84 -0.77
N ALA A 400 -20.82 6.50 -0.87
CA ALA A 400 -21.20 7.31 -2.03
C ALA A 400 -20.26 8.52 -2.25
N TYR A 401 -19.85 9.19 -1.17
CA TYR A 401 -18.94 10.33 -1.22
C TYR A 401 -17.52 9.91 -1.62
N PHE A 402 -16.99 8.85 -1.01
CA PHE A 402 -15.66 8.31 -1.35
C PHE A 402 -15.56 7.87 -2.83
N ARG A 403 -16.63 7.26 -3.35
CA ARG A 403 -16.72 6.89 -4.77
C ARG A 403 -16.57 8.11 -5.68
N GLN A 404 -17.25 9.21 -5.34
CA GLN A 404 -17.25 10.42 -6.15
C GLN A 404 -15.85 11.01 -6.27
N ASP A 405 -15.09 11.07 -5.18
CA ASP A 405 -13.71 11.58 -5.17
C ASP A 405 -12.69 10.64 -5.86
N THR A 406 -12.91 9.32 -5.77
CA THR A 406 -11.93 8.33 -6.26
C THR A 406 -12.11 7.95 -7.74
N TYR A 407 -13.36 7.86 -8.21
CA TYR A 407 -13.69 7.29 -9.52
C TYR A 407 -14.24 8.31 -10.52
N TYR A 408 -14.68 9.50 -10.06
CA TYR A 408 -15.30 10.51 -10.90
C TYR A 408 -14.57 11.86 -10.77
N TYR A 409 -13.56 12.04 -11.63
CA TYR A 409 -13.13 13.35 -12.11
C TYR A 409 -13.62 13.56 -13.53
#